data_AF-A0A1H3NNG9-F1
#
_entry.id   AF-A0A1H3NNG9-F1
#
_cell.length_a   1.000
_cell.length_b   1.000
_cell.length_c   1.000
_cell.angle_alpha   90.00
_cell.angle_beta   90.00
_cell.angle_gamma   90.00
#
_symmetry.space_group_name_H-M   'P 1'
#
loop_
_entity.id
_entity.type
_entity.pdbx_description
1 polymer ?
#
loop_
_entity_poly.entity_id
_entity_poly.type
_entity_poly.pdbx_seq_one_letter_code
_entity_poly.pdbx_strand_id
1 'polypeptide(L)'
;MVQNSRLYGVGNAGGVYLLSVGNATASKVSQLTVGLSGTSFGVDFNPAADRLRVISNTGQNLRHDVVGGTTTNDTTLTYPPTPGAAAGLTGAAYTNNDLNPDTGTVLYDIDTNLDQVALQSPANSGQLAFVGKLGVNAGIHAGFDIYSTLHGGKAVDLRGFAALNTQGRSSLYAISLTNGAAWRLGSFSNGWTVTDLALPLNQ
;
A
#
# COMPACT_ATOMS: atom_id res chain seq x y z
N MET A 1 -10.07 2.82 5.48
CA MET A 1 -10.14 4.21 4.96
C MET A 1 -10.62 5.16 6.04
N VAL A 2 -10.11 6.38 6.04
CA VAL A 2 -10.35 7.39 7.09
C VAL A 2 -11.81 7.85 7.14
N GLN A 3 -12.47 7.91 5.98
CA GLN A 3 -13.81 8.47 5.79
C GLN A 3 -14.90 7.73 6.57
N ASN A 4 -14.73 6.43 6.82
CA ASN A 4 -15.75 5.63 7.52
C ASN A 4 -15.17 4.64 8.54
N SER A 5 -13.85 4.66 8.79
CA SER A 5 -13.17 3.75 9.72
C SER A 5 -13.40 2.27 9.42
N ARG A 6 -13.58 1.91 8.15
CA ARG A 6 -13.74 0.51 7.74
C ARG A 6 -12.51 -0.02 6.98
N LEU A 7 -12.32 -1.33 7.07
CA LEU A 7 -11.28 -2.08 6.38
C LEU A 7 -11.78 -2.59 5.05
N TYR A 8 -10.99 -2.42 4.00
CA TYR A 8 -11.31 -2.83 2.65
C TYR A 8 -10.19 -3.73 2.11
N GLY A 9 -10.54 -4.59 1.16
CA GLY A 9 -9.58 -5.39 0.41
C GLY A 9 -10.01 -5.59 -1.03
N VAL A 10 -9.08 -6.01 -1.87
CA VAL A 10 -9.31 -6.29 -3.29
C VAL A 10 -9.06 -7.78 -3.56
N GLY A 11 -10.05 -8.45 -4.14
CA GLY A 11 -9.91 -9.83 -4.60
C GLY A 11 -9.23 -9.93 -5.96
N ASN A 12 -8.66 -11.08 -6.28
CA ASN A 12 -7.95 -11.34 -7.54
C ASN A 12 -8.79 -11.17 -8.83
N ALA A 13 -10.13 -11.23 -8.74
CA ALA A 13 -11.05 -10.91 -9.83
C ALA A 13 -11.46 -9.41 -9.86
N GLY A 14 -10.75 -8.55 -9.13
CA GLY A 14 -11.02 -7.11 -9.03
C GLY A 14 -12.25 -6.74 -8.20
N GLY A 15 -12.83 -7.68 -7.44
CA GLY A 15 -13.89 -7.34 -6.49
C GLY A 15 -13.33 -6.50 -5.35
N VAL A 16 -14.02 -5.44 -4.94
CA VAL A 16 -13.67 -4.65 -3.76
C VAL A 16 -14.60 -5.06 -2.63
N TYR A 17 -14.02 -5.39 -1.48
CA TYR A 17 -14.71 -5.99 -0.35
C TYR A 17 -14.54 -5.14 0.89
N LEU A 18 -15.60 -5.08 1.69
CA LEU A 18 -15.53 -4.68 3.07
C LEU A 18 -15.15 -5.89 3.92
N LEU A 19 -14.14 -5.73 4.77
CA LEU A 19 -13.62 -6.77 5.64
C LEU A 19 -14.01 -6.49 7.09
N SER A 20 -14.60 -7.47 7.76
CA SER A 20 -14.91 -7.41 9.18
C SER A 20 -13.75 -7.96 9.99
N VAL A 21 -13.18 -7.13 10.87
CA VAL A 21 -12.02 -7.50 11.70
C VAL A 21 -12.39 -8.50 12.80
N GLY A 22 -13.66 -8.52 13.25
CA GLY A 22 -14.09 -9.36 14.37
C GLY A 22 -14.37 -10.82 14.02
N ASN A 23 -14.70 -11.12 12.75
CA ASN A 23 -15.09 -12.46 12.31
C ASN A 23 -14.54 -12.86 10.92
N ALA A 24 -13.64 -12.04 10.35
CA ALA A 24 -13.00 -12.28 9.06
C ALA A 24 -13.95 -12.46 7.86
N THR A 25 -15.18 -11.93 7.92
CA THR A 25 -16.09 -11.98 6.76
C THR A 25 -15.76 -10.90 5.75
N ALA A 26 -15.84 -11.24 4.46
CA ALA A 26 -15.71 -10.31 3.34
C ALA A 26 -17.06 -10.11 2.63
N SER A 27 -17.49 -8.86 2.45
CA SER A 27 -18.71 -8.51 1.72
C SER A 27 -18.37 -7.63 0.53
N LYS A 28 -18.73 -8.06 -0.69
CA LYS A 28 -18.44 -7.29 -1.90
C LYS A 28 -19.25 -6.00 -1.89
N VAL A 29 -18.58 -4.87 -2.11
CA VAL A 29 -19.18 -3.52 -2.11
C VAL A 29 -18.97 -2.76 -3.40
N SER A 30 -17.95 -3.13 -4.19
CA SER A 30 -17.70 -2.56 -5.52
C SER A 30 -16.95 -3.56 -6.41
N GLN A 31 -16.66 -3.15 -7.65
CA GLN A 31 -15.95 -3.92 -8.67
C GLN A 31 -15.03 -2.99 -9.46
N LEU A 32 -13.76 -3.38 -9.61
CA LEU A 32 -12.85 -2.71 -10.53
C LEU A 32 -13.37 -2.89 -11.98
N THR A 33 -13.43 -1.79 -12.71
CA THR A 33 -13.85 -1.71 -14.12
C THR A 33 -12.67 -1.87 -15.08
N VAL A 34 -11.44 -1.86 -14.55
CA VAL A 34 -10.20 -2.17 -15.26
C VAL A 34 -9.65 -3.47 -14.67
N GLY A 35 -9.28 -4.42 -15.53
CA GLY A 35 -8.76 -5.71 -15.10
C GLY A 35 -7.41 -5.58 -14.38
N LEU A 36 -7.20 -6.40 -13.35
CA LEU A 36 -5.91 -6.49 -12.67
C LEU A 36 -4.86 -7.12 -13.58
N SER A 37 -3.67 -6.53 -13.62
CA SER A 37 -2.50 -7.05 -14.33
C SER A 37 -1.40 -7.34 -13.32
N GLY A 38 -0.90 -8.58 -13.33
CA GLY A 38 0.12 -9.04 -12.40
C GLY A 38 -0.39 -10.11 -11.43
N THR A 39 0.45 -10.45 -10.46
CA THR A 39 0.22 -11.54 -9.49
C THR A 39 0.31 -11.07 -8.05
N SER A 40 0.80 -9.85 -7.82
CA SER A 40 1.03 -9.29 -6.49
C SER A 40 0.78 -7.79 -6.55
N PHE A 41 0.16 -7.27 -5.50
CA PHE A 41 -0.49 -5.97 -5.52
C PHE A 41 -0.32 -5.25 -4.19
N GLY A 42 -0.05 -3.95 -4.25
CA GLY A 42 -0.18 -3.05 -3.12
C GLY A 42 -1.53 -2.34 -3.17
N VAL A 43 -2.21 -2.20 -2.04
CA VAL A 43 -3.53 -1.59 -1.95
C VAL A 43 -3.59 -0.67 -0.76
N ASP A 44 -4.01 0.58 -0.97
CA ASP A 44 -4.28 1.50 0.14
C ASP A 44 -5.25 2.62 -0.27
N PHE A 45 -5.87 3.28 0.71
CA PHE A 45 -6.72 4.44 0.47
C PHE A 45 -5.95 5.74 0.59
N ASN A 46 -6.09 6.61 -0.42
CA ASN A 46 -5.71 8.01 -0.27
C ASN A 46 -6.82 8.75 0.50
N PRO A 47 -6.59 9.18 1.76
CA PRO A 47 -7.62 9.84 2.54
C PRO A 47 -8.01 11.22 1.97
N ALA A 48 -7.06 11.97 1.41
CA ALA A 48 -7.35 13.28 0.82
C ALA A 48 -8.15 13.18 -0.49
N ALA A 49 -7.89 12.15 -1.30
CA ALA A 49 -8.62 11.95 -2.56
C ALA A 49 -9.91 11.13 -2.41
N ASP A 50 -10.11 10.45 -1.27
CA ASP A 50 -11.16 9.45 -1.06
C ASP A 50 -11.18 8.38 -2.17
N ARG A 51 -9.99 7.85 -2.51
CA ARG A 51 -9.85 6.84 -3.57
C ARG A 51 -8.96 5.70 -3.13
N LEU A 52 -9.33 4.49 -3.55
CA LEU A 52 -8.54 3.28 -3.40
C LEU A 52 -7.46 3.26 -4.49
N ARG A 53 -6.19 3.14 -4.09
CA ARG A 53 -5.06 2.88 -4.97
C ARG A 53 -4.83 1.37 -5.04
N VAL A 54 -4.60 0.87 -6.24
CA VAL A 54 -4.14 -0.51 -6.48
C VAL A 54 -2.96 -0.44 -7.42
N ILE A 55 -1.78 -0.88 -6.97
CA ILE A 55 -0.59 -1.02 -7.80
C ILE A 55 -0.21 -2.49 -7.94
N SER A 56 0.64 -2.83 -8.92
CA SER A 56 1.06 -4.22 -9.11
C SER A 56 2.52 -4.40 -9.48
N ASN A 57 2.97 -5.65 -9.36
CA ASN A 57 4.32 -6.07 -9.72
C ASN A 57 4.64 -5.96 -11.22
N THR A 58 3.68 -5.57 -12.06
CA THR A 58 3.86 -5.30 -13.51
C THR A 58 3.81 -3.79 -13.83
N GLY A 59 3.79 -2.94 -12.81
CA GLY A 59 3.75 -1.49 -12.95
C GLY A 59 2.36 -0.92 -13.20
N GLN A 60 1.30 -1.71 -12.97
CA GLN A 60 -0.07 -1.20 -13.03
C GLN A 60 -0.31 -0.15 -11.95
N ASN A 61 -1.08 0.90 -12.25
CA ASN A 61 -1.39 1.99 -11.34
C ASN A 61 -2.87 2.37 -11.46
N LEU A 62 -3.73 1.78 -10.63
CA LEU A 62 -5.18 2.01 -10.67
C LEU A 62 -5.64 2.90 -9.52
N ARG A 63 -6.63 3.75 -9.80
CA ARG A 63 -7.37 4.51 -8.81
C ARG A 63 -8.85 4.20 -8.93
N HIS A 64 -9.46 3.74 -7.85
CA HIS A 64 -10.85 3.31 -7.83
C HIS A 64 -11.69 4.19 -6.89
N ASP A 65 -12.83 4.63 -7.40
CA ASP A 65 -13.90 5.26 -6.63
C ASP A 65 -14.86 4.17 -6.16
N VAL A 66 -14.79 3.83 -4.87
CA VAL A 66 -15.60 2.73 -4.31
C VAL A 66 -17.10 3.05 -4.34
N VAL A 67 -17.47 4.32 -4.14
CA VAL A 67 -18.89 4.74 -4.14
C VAL A 67 -19.39 4.93 -5.56
N GLY A 68 -18.59 5.58 -6.40
CA GLY A 68 -18.90 5.81 -7.82
C GLY A 68 -18.79 4.57 -8.71
N GLY A 69 -18.09 3.52 -8.25
CA GLY A 69 -17.93 2.25 -8.97
C GLY A 69 -17.07 2.36 -10.23
N THR A 70 -16.19 3.35 -10.33
CA THR A 70 -15.36 3.60 -11.52
C THR A 70 -13.88 3.44 -11.21
N THR A 71 -13.11 2.91 -12.17
CA THR A 71 -11.66 2.71 -12.04
C THR A 71 -10.93 3.48 -13.12
N THR A 72 -10.04 4.37 -12.71
CA THR A 72 -9.09 5.05 -13.59
C THR A 72 -7.81 4.23 -13.66
N ASN A 73 -7.33 3.99 -14.88
CA ASN A 73 -5.98 3.49 -15.12
C ASN A 73 -5.06 4.70 -15.26
N ASP A 74 -4.34 5.03 -14.19
CA ASP A 74 -3.39 6.15 -14.18
C ASP A 74 -2.12 5.76 -14.97
N THR A 75 -1.16 6.69 -15.07
CA THR A 75 0.10 6.42 -15.78
C THR A 75 0.85 5.24 -15.15
N THR A 76 1.33 4.33 -16.00
CA THR A 76 2.14 3.16 -15.64
C THR A 76 3.31 3.56 -14.74
N LEU A 77 3.58 2.75 -13.71
CA LEU A 77 4.71 2.97 -12.82
C LEU A 77 6.03 2.82 -13.56
N THR A 78 6.94 3.77 -13.38
CA THR A 78 8.28 3.79 -13.99
C THR A 78 9.30 4.33 -13.01
N TYR A 79 10.59 3.99 -13.20
CA TYR A 79 11.71 4.61 -12.49
C TYR A 79 12.50 5.52 -13.44
N PRO A 80 12.09 6.78 -13.65
CA PRO A 80 12.83 7.69 -14.52
C PRO A 80 14.31 7.81 -14.11
N PRO A 81 15.24 7.92 -15.08
CA PRO A 81 15.01 7.93 -16.53
C PRO A 81 14.95 6.52 -17.17
N THR A 82 14.91 5.45 -16.36
CA THR A 82 14.90 4.07 -16.83
C THR A 82 13.64 3.82 -17.69
N PRO A 83 13.79 3.41 -18.96
CA PRO A 83 12.66 3.09 -19.81
C PRO A 83 11.93 1.82 -19.34
N GLY A 84 10.61 1.79 -19.55
CA GLY A 84 9.77 0.61 -19.29
C GLY A 84 9.05 0.65 -17.94
N ALA A 85 8.09 -0.25 -17.79
CA ALA A 85 7.32 -0.39 -16.56
C ALA A 85 8.22 -0.86 -15.42
N ALA A 86 8.08 -0.24 -14.25
CA ALA A 86 8.69 -0.73 -13.03
C ALA A 86 8.07 -2.08 -12.68
N ALA A 87 8.93 -3.04 -12.31
CA ALA A 87 8.52 -4.39 -11.95
C ALA A 87 8.88 -4.66 -10.48
N GLY A 88 7.99 -5.32 -9.74
CA GLY A 88 8.24 -5.72 -8.35
C GLY A 88 7.56 -4.90 -7.26
N LEU A 89 6.71 -3.95 -7.62
CA LEU A 89 5.92 -3.15 -6.68
C LEU A 89 4.80 -4.01 -6.07
N THR A 90 4.85 -4.23 -4.76
CA THR A 90 3.98 -5.20 -4.08
C THR A 90 3.37 -4.67 -2.79
N GLY A 91 3.80 -3.52 -2.28
CA GLY A 91 3.17 -2.81 -1.17
C GLY A 91 3.02 -1.33 -1.50
N ALA A 92 1.98 -0.70 -0.97
CA ALA A 92 1.65 0.71 -1.19
C ALA A 92 1.03 1.26 0.10
N ALA A 93 1.44 2.46 0.53
CA ALA A 93 0.87 3.12 1.70
C ALA A 93 0.92 4.65 1.58
N TYR A 94 -0.20 5.29 1.86
CA TYR A 94 -0.31 6.75 1.94
C TYR A 94 0.06 7.27 3.32
N THR A 95 0.77 8.40 3.35
CA THR A 95 0.96 9.19 4.57
C THR A 95 -0.31 9.93 4.97
N ASN A 96 -0.31 10.46 6.20
CA ASN A 96 -1.31 11.39 6.71
C ASN A 96 -2.74 10.83 6.62
N ASN A 97 -2.98 9.76 7.37
CA ASN A 97 -4.29 9.13 7.52
C ASN A 97 -5.25 10.01 8.36
N ASP A 98 -5.53 11.21 7.85
CA ASP A 98 -6.46 12.20 8.39
C ASP A 98 -7.32 12.84 7.27
N LEU A 99 -8.27 13.70 7.64
CA LEU A 99 -9.10 14.47 6.70
C LEU A 99 -8.75 15.96 6.70
N ASN A 100 -7.59 16.33 7.24
CA ASN A 100 -7.20 17.72 7.35
C ASN A 100 -6.66 18.19 5.98
N PRO A 101 -7.24 19.24 5.36
CA PRO A 101 -6.81 19.69 4.04
C PRO A 101 -5.37 20.24 4.00
N ASP A 102 -4.76 20.55 5.15
CA ASP A 102 -3.42 21.14 5.24
C ASP A 102 -2.27 20.12 5.19
N THR A 103 -2.54 18.82 5.35
CA THR A 103 -1.49 17.78 5.43
C THR A 103 -1.13 17.20 4.06
N GLY A 104 -2.12 17.05 3.18
CA GLY A 104 -1.97 16.35 1.90
C GLY A 104 -1.55 14.88 2.09
N THR A 105 -1.31 14.15 1.01
CA THR A 105 -0.89 12.74 1.08
C THR A 105 0.25 12.47 0.12
N VAL A 106 1.13 11.57 0.53
CA VAL A 106 2.26 11.09 -0.26
C VAL A 106 2.20 9.56 -0.26
N LEU A 107 2.41 8.95 -1.42
CA LEU A 107 2.40 7.50 -1.57
C LEU A 107 3.83 6.97 -1.52
N TYR A 108 4.04 5.97 -0.67
CA TYR A 108 5.26 5.17 -0.64
C TYR A 108 4.96 3.74 -1.06
N ASP A 109 5.87 3.16 -1.81
CA ASP A 109 5.75 1.80 -2.32
C ASP A 109 6.91 0.92 -1.82
N ILE A 110 6.64 -0.37 -1.71
CA ILE A 110 7.66 -1.40 -1.54
C ILE A 110 7.90 -2.10 -2.87
N ASP A 111 9.13 -2.05 -3.33
CA ASP A 111 9.63 -2.80 -4.47
C ASP A 111 10.44 -4.00 -3.97
N THR A 112 9.81 -5.17 -4.01
CA THR A 112 10.40 -6.45 -3.59
C THR A 112 11.39 -7.03 -4.60
N ASN A 113 11.43 -6.53 -5.84
CA ASN A 113 12.42 -6.98 -6.81
C ASN A 113 13.74 -6.23 -6.64
N LEU A 114 13.67 -4.96 -6.26
CA LEU A 114 14.83 -4.10 -6.01
C LEU A 114 15.20 -3.97 -4.53
N ASP A 115 14.46 -4.62 -3.62
CA ASP A 115 14.61 -4.53 -2.16
C ASP A 115 14.68 -3.07 -1.67
N GLN A 116 13.70 -2.26 -2.05
CA GLN A 116 13.71 -0.83 -1.75
C GLN A 116 12.33 -0.24 -1.44
N VAL A 117 12.38 0.90 -0.76
CA VAL A 117 11.24 1.82 -0.66
C VAL A 117 11.36 2.83 -1.80
N ALA A 118 10.23 3.09 -2.46
CA ALA A 118 10.09 4.11 -3.48
C ALA A 118 9.02 5.13 -3.08
N LEU A 119 9.15 6.34 -3.59
CA LEU A 119 8.21 7.44 -3.43
C LEU A 119 7.45 7.66 -4.73
N GLN A 120 6.13 7.74 -4.69
CA GLN A 120 5.29 8.01 -5.84
C GLN A 120 4.54 9.34 -5.65
N SER A 121 5.13 10.45 -6.11
CA SER A 121 4.57 11.79 -5.89
C SER A 121 4.77 12.73 -7.10
N PRO A 122 3.69 13.20 -7.76
CA PRO A 122 2.29 12.85 -7.53
C PRO A 122 1.96 11.41 -7.95
N ALA A 123 1.12 10.72 -7.18
CA ALA A 123 0.77 9.31 -7.41
C ALA A 123 0.27 9.04 -8.85
N ASN A 124 -0.61 9.88 -9.38
CA ASN A 124 -1.24 9.62 -10.69
C ASN A 124 -0.24 9.70 -11.87
N SER A 125 0.95 10.29 -11.68
CA SER A 125 1.99 10.39 -12.71
C SER A 125 2.78 9.10 -12.93
N GLY A 126 2.70 8.16 -11.99
CA GLY A 126 3.41 6.88 -12.04
C GLY A 126 4.93 6.98 -11.94
N GLN A 127 5.50 8.15 -11.61
CA GLN A 127 6.95 8.29 -11.44
C GLN A 127 7.36 7.87 -10.04
N LEU A 128 8.31 6.93 -9.97
CA LEU A 128 8.89 6.44 -8.74
C LEU A 128 10.27 7.06 -8.51
N ALA A 129 10.49 7.59 -7.31
CA ALA A 129 11.79 8.04 -6.85
C ALA A 129 12.34 7.10 -5.77
N PHE A 130 13.63 6.76 -5.85
CA PHE A 130 14.28 5.93 -4.85
C PHE A 130 14.36 6.65 -3.49
N VAL A 131 13.90 5.98 -2.42
CA VAL A 131 14.05 6.47 -1.04
C VAL A 131 15.23 5.79 -0.37
N GLY A 132 15.33 4.47 -0.49
CA GLY A 132 16.39 3.70 0.16
C GLY A 132 16.18 2.20 0.12
N LYS A 133 17.24 1.43 0.43
CA LYS A 133 17.19 -0.03 0.46
C LYS A 133 16.57 -0.55 1.75
N LEU A 134 15.78 -1.61 1.65
CA LEU A 134 15.19 -2.32 2.79
C LEU A 134 16.27 -2.94 3.70
N GLY A 135 17.39 -3.37 3.11
CA GLY A 135 18.46 -4.09 3.82
C GLY A 135 18.13 -5.57 4.10
N VAL A 136 16.99 -6.05 3.59
CA VAL A 136 16.56 -7.45 3.60
C VAL A 136 16.10 -7.83 2.19
N ASN A 137 16.24 -9.12 1.85
CA ASN A 137 15.71 -9.67 0.60
C ASN A 137 14.23 -10.04 0.80
N ALA A 138 13.35 -9.15 0.32
CA ALA A 138 11.92 -9.28 0.47
C ALA A 138 11.33 -10.10 -0.68
N GLY A 139 10.59 -11.15 -0.33
CA GLY A 139 9.82 -11.93 -1.28
C GLY A 139 8.56 -11.18 -1.74
N ILE A 140 7.95 -11.70 -2.81
CA ILE A 140 6.82 -11.07 -3.51
C ILE A 140 5.55 -10.85 -2.64
N HIS A 141 5.43 -11.58 -1.53
CA HIS A 141 4.36 -11.39 -0.56
C HIS A 141 4.77 -10.31 0.44
N ALA A 142 4.30 -9.09 0.19
CA ALA A 142 4.55 -7.93 1.02
C ALA A 142 3.26 -7.13 1.25
N GLY A 143 3.07 -6.67 2.49
CA GLY A 143 2.06 -5.66 2.85
C GLY A 143 2.73 -4.43 3.40
N PHE A 144 2.15 -3.26 3.22
CA PHE A 144 2.71 -2.00 3.71
C PHE A 144 1.60 -1.06 4.15
N ASP A 145 1.77 -0.43 5.30
CA ASP A 145 0.88 0.62 5.79
C ASP A 145 1.67 1.68 6.56
N ILE A 146 1.15 2.90 6.59
CA ILE A 146 1.72 4.03 7.32
C ILE A 146 0.71 4.50 8.36
N TYR A 147 1.06 4.27 9.62
CA TYR A 147 0.30 4.80 10.74
C TYR A 147 0.60 6.29 10.93
N SER A 148 -0.45 7.08 11.17
CA SER A 148 -0.35 8.51 11.46
C SER A 148 -0.80 8.79 12.89
N THR A 149 0.06 9.45 13.68
CA THR A 149 -0.35 10.00 14.98
C THR A 149 -1.04 11.33 14.75
N LEU A 150 -2.24 11.52 15.30
CA LEU A 150 -3.03 12.73 15.11
C LEU A 150 -3.02 13.62 16.36
N HIS A 151 -2.90 14.93 16.19
CA HIS A 151 -3.15 15.92 17.22
C HIS A 151 -4.13 16.97 16.69
N GLY A 152 -5.29 17.12 17.34
CA GLY A 152 -6.36 18.00 16.86
C GLY A 152 -6.91 17.61 15.47
N GLY A 153 -6.89 16.32 15.12
CA GLY A 153 -7.35 15.83 13.82
C GLY A 153 -6.36 16.05 12.67
N LYS A 154 -5.12 16.46 12.96
CA LYS A 154 -4.04 16.66 12.00
C LYS A 154 -2.90 15.68 12.27
N ALA A 155 -2.36 15.03 11.24
CA ALA A 155 -1.19 14.18 11.36
C ALA A 155 0.04 14.99 11.81
N VAL A 156 0.76 14.47 12.81
CA VAL A 156 1.95 15.08 13.39
C VAL A 156 3.16 14.15 13.44
N ASP A 157 2.95 12.83 13.31
CA ASP A 157 4.02 11.82 13.22
C ASP A 157 3.58 10.68 12.30
N LEU A 158 4.53 10.04 11.63
CA LEU A 158 4.30 8.97 10.65
C LEU A 158 5.20 7.77 10.94
N ARG A 159 4.63 6.57 10.92
CA ARG A 159 5.37 5.32 11.15
C ARG A 159 5.00 4.28 10.11
N GLY A 160 5.98 3.89 9.29
CA GLY A 160 5.81 2.84 8.29
C GLY A 160 5.96 1.45 8.89
N PHE A 161 5.08 0.53 8.49
CA PHE A 161 5.13 -0.87 8.88
C PHE A 161 4.92 -1.76 7.67
N ALA A 162 5.75 -2.80 7.55
CA ALA A 162 5.62 -3.77 6.48
C ALA A 162 5.58 -5.21 7.00
N ALA A 163 4.76 -6.03 6.36
CA ALA A 163 4.79 -7.47 6.51
C ALA A 163 5.59 -7.99 5.32
N LEU A 164 6.82 -8.44 5.56
CA LEU A 164 7.70 -8.92 4.50
C LEU A 164 7.93 -10.40 4.69
N ASN A 165 7.80 -11.17 3.62
CA ASN A 165 8.29 -12.54 3.58
C ASN A 165 9.79 -12.53 3.27
N THR A 166 10.62 -12.98 4.21
CA THR A 166 12.07 -13.11 4.00
C THR A 166 12.45 -14.57 4.22
N GLN A 167 13.09 -15.21 3.25
CA GLN A 167 13.50 -16.62 3.33
C GLN A 167 12.35 -17.57 3.71
N GLY A 168 11.15 -17.34 3.17
CA GLY A 168 9.98 -18.18 3.41
C GLY A 168 9.25 -17.89 4.73
N ARG A 169 9.66 -16.87 5.50
CA ARG A 169 9.02 -16.50 6.77
C ARG A 169 8.48 -15.08 6.73
N SER A 170 7.17 -14.92 6.92
CA SER A 170 6.54 -13.60 7.10
C SER A 170 6.91 -13.01 8.46
N SER A 171 7.38 -11.77 8.44
CA SER A 171 7.74 -10.99 9.64
C SER A 171 7.23 -9.56 9.53
N LEU A 172 6.94 -8.95 10.67
CA LEU A 172 6.59 -7.54 10.76
C LEU A 172 7.87 -6.71 10.90
N TYR A 173 7.96 -5.63 10.14
CA TYR A 173 9.07 -4.68 10.11
C TYR A 173 8.57 -3.26 10.36
N ALA A 174 9.34 -2.46 11.08
CA ALA A 174 9.28 -1.01 10.99
C ALA A 174 10.07 -0.57 9.75
N ILE A 175 9.53 0.37 8.98
CA ILE A 175 10.14 0.90 7.77
C ILE A 175 10.41 2.39 7.95
N SER A 176 11.64 2.81 7.68
CA SER A 176 11.98 4.23 7.60
C SER A 176 11.52 4.83 6.28
N LEU A 177 10.67 5.85 6.35
CA LEU A 177 10.21 6.60 5.18
C LEU A 177 11.27 7.54 4.61
N THR A 178 12.40 7.77 5.31
CA THR A 178 13.44 8.71 4.87
C THR A 178 14.63 8.02 4.20
N ASN A 179 14.88 6.75 4.52
CA ASN A 179 16.03 6.01 3.98
C ASN A 179 15.73 4.53 3.68
N GLY A 180 14.46 4.13 3.73
CA GLY A 180 13.99 2.79 3.35
C GLY A 180 14.39 1.64 4.27
N ALA A 181 15.22 1.87 5.30
CA ALA A 181 15.71 0.80 6.15
C ALA A 181 14.57 0.06 6.86
N ALA A 182 14.66 -1.28 6.88
CA ALA A 182 13.69 -2.15 7.53
C ALA A 182 14.27 -2.76 8.82
N TRP A 183 13.55 -2.63 9.94
CA TRP A 183 13.90 -3.25 11.22
C TRP A 183 12.84 -4.25 11.64
N ARG A 184 13.24 -5.52 11.81
CA ARG A 184 12.31 -6.58 12.18
C ARG A 184 11.80 -6.39 13.62
N LEU A 185 10.48 -6.31 13.77
CA LEU A 185 9.78 -6.20 15.06
C LEU A 185 9.35 -7.57 15.60
N GLY A 186 9.05 -8.52 14.72
CA GLY A 186 8.59 -9.85 15.12
C GLY A 186 8.31 -10.75 13.92
N SER A 187 8.03 -12.03 14.17
CA SER A 187 7.59 -12.96 13.13
C SER A 187 6.16 -13.42 13.37
N PHE A 188 5.44 -13.62 12.28
CA PHE A 188 4.19 -14.36 12.31
C PHE A 188 4.47 -15.86 12.53
N SER A 189 3.45 -16.60 12.96
CA SER A 189 3.54 -18.04 13.18
C SER A 189 3.99 -18.78 11.92
N ASN A 190 4.76 -19.85 12.09
CA ASN A 190 5.25 -20.65 10.96
C ASN A 190 4.05 -21.22 10.17
N GLY A 191 4.15 -21.15 8.83
CA GLY A 191 3.10 -21.62 7.91
C GLY A 191 2.11 -20.55 7.44
N TRP A 192 2.12 -19.34 8.03
CA TRP A 192 1.31 -18.23 7.54
C TRP A 192 2.12 -17.39 6.54
N THR A 193 1.59 -17.30 5.32
CA THR A 193 2.03 -16.30 4.35
C THR A 193 1.17 -15.06 4.53
N VAL A 194 1.78 -13.98 4.99
CA VAL A 194 1.12 -12.66 5.07
C VAL A 194 1.40 -11.92 3.77
N THR A 195 0.34 -11.58 3.04
CA THR A 195 0.41 -10.89 1.75
C THR A 195 0.03 -9.42 1.83
N ASP A 196 -0.54 -8.98 2.95
CA ASP A 196 -0.94 -7.59 3.17
C ASP A 196 -1.07 -7.27 4.68
N LEU A 197 -1.08 -6.00 5.05
CA LEU A 197 -1.43 -5.54 6.40
C LEU A 197 -2.14 -4.19 6.34
N ALA A 198 -3.00 -3.95 7.32
CA ALA A 198 -3.59 -2.63 7.57
C ALA A 198 -3.63 -2.37 9.07
N LEU A 199 -3.28 -1.15 9.45
CA LEU A 199 -3.27 -0.67 10.81
C LEU A 199 -4.57 0.11 11.08
N PRO A 200 -5.19 -0.08 12.25
CA PRO A 200 -6.35 0.71 12.62
C PRO A 200 -5.95 2.17 12.84
N LEU A 201 -6.87 3.08 12.51
CA LEU A 201 -6.65 4.52 12.56
C LEU A 201 -6.51 5.08 14.00
N ASN A 202 -7.09 4.38 14.98
CA ASN A 202 -7.08 4.76 16.39
C ASN A 202 -6.42 3.63 17.19
N GLN A 203 -5.20 3.87 17.69
CA GLN A 203 -4.50 3.01 18.65
C GLN A 203 -4.08 3.85 19.85
#